data_AF-A0A2S3IDI5-F1
#
_entry.id   AF-A0A2S3IDI5-F1
#
_cell.length_a   1.000
_cell.length_b   1.000
_cell.length_c   1.000
_cell.angle_alpha   90.00
_cell.angle_beta   90.00
_cell.angle_gamma   90.00
#
_symmetry.space_group_name_H-M   'P 1'
#
loop_
_entity.id
_entity.type
_entity.pdbx_description
1 polymer ?
#
loop_
_entity_poly.entity_id
_entity_poly.type
_entity_poly.pdbx_seq_one_letter_code
_entity_poly.pdbx_strand_id
1 'polypeptide(L)'
;MRTKAFSPPSYYLQQVLPKMLELGAVRIAPFSNRLSHSVPSDVQKLRCLANYEALRFSESIRILAENMVGRMIKRSSLTGGKFVSVHLRFEEDMVAFSCCTYDGDSKENNAMENARERSWRGKFHRPGRVINPEANRRNGRCPLTPLEVGMMLRGMGFDNTTSLYVASGKIYNAEKYMTPLRQLFPLLQTKQTLATSKELALFKGHSSRLAALDYTICLHSEVFVMTQGSNFPHFLMGHRRYIYGGHAKTIKPDKSKLVQLFDNPNIRWDQFKHHMQDMRRHSETKGFGLRKPQESIYNLPMPDCMCQQAEI
;
A
#
# COMPACT_ATOMS: atom_id res chain seq x y z
N MET A 1 6.96 3.92 29.78
CA MET A 1 5.82 4.84 29.89
C MET A 1 4.78 4.55 28.82
N ARG A 2 3.50 4.44 29.21
CA ARG A 2 2.40 4.33 28.25
C ARG A 2 1.95 5.72 27.82
N THR A 3 1.97 6.01 26.52
CA THR A 3 1.60 7.31 25.97
C THR A 3 0.37 7.18 25.09
N LYS A 4 -0.58 8.10 25.20
CA LYS A 4 -1.77 8.13 24.34
C LYS A 4 -1.37 8.37 22.87
N ALA A 5 -2.22 7.94 21.95
CA ALA A 5 -1.95 8.19 20.53
C ALA A 5 -2.14 9.68 20.27
N PHE A 6 -1.29 10.25 19.41
CA PHE A 6 -1.33 11.66 19.02
C PHE A 6 -1.27 12.63 20.22
N SER A 7 -0.46 12.31 21.23
CA SER A 7 -0.16 13.20 22.34
C SER A 7 0.49 14.51 21.84
N PRO A 8 0.15 15.67 22.43
CA PRO A 8 0.71 16.96 22.05
C PRO A 8 2.19 17.07 22.45
N PRO A 9 2.96 18.00 21.86
CA PRO A 9 4.35 18.26 22.26
C PRO A 9 4.52 18.53 23.76
N SER A 10 3.57 19.24 24.38
CA SER A 10 3.57 19.54 25.82
C SER A 10 3.59 18.28 26.68
N TYR A 11 2.95 17.19 26.27
CA TYR A 11 2.99 15.92 27.00
C TYR A 11 4.42 15.36 27.08
N TYR A 12 5.20 15.49 26.00
CA TYR A 12 6.58 15.02 26.00
C TYR A 12 7.46 15.87 26.91
N LEU A 13 7.29 17.18 26.87
CA LEU A 13 8.07 18.11 27.70
C LEU A 13 7.70 18.00 29.19
N GLN A 14 6.44 17.79 29.52
CA GLN A 14 5.96 17.82 30.91
C GLN A 14 5.94 16.44 31.56
N GLN A 15 5.77 15.35 30.80
CA GLN A 15 5.61 14.01 31.35
C GLN A 15 6.79 13.10 31.02
N VAL A 16 7.25 13.12 29.76
CA VAL A 16 8.30 12.19 29.31
C VAL A 16 9.70 12.69 29.68
N LEU A 17 9.99 13.98 29.43
CA LEU A 17 11.30 14.57 29.67
C LEU A 17 11.74 14.50 31.14
N PRO A 18 10.92 14.84 32.15
CA PRO A 18 11.34 14.73 33.54
C PRO A 18 11.70 13.30 33.92
N LYS A 19 10.92 12.32 33.44
CA LYS A 19 11.19 10.90 33.70
C LYS A 19 12.43 10.40 32.97
N MET A 20 12.71 10.93 31.77
CA MET A 20 13.94 10.63 31.04
C MET A 20 15.16 11.18 31.77
N LEU A 21 15.08 12.40 32.31
CA LEU A 21 16.16 13.01 33.10
C LEU A 21 16.42 12.24 34.41
N GLU A 22 15.36 11.80 35.08
CA GLU A 22 15.46 11.01 36.32
C GLU A 22 16.03 9.61 36.09
N LEU A 23 15.56 8.90 35.06
CA LEU A 23 15.88 7.48 34.83
C LEU A 23 17.03 7.25 33.83
N GLY A 24 17.52 8.30 33.17
CA GLY A 24 18.49 8.24 32.07
C GLY A 24 17.92 7.72 30.74
N ALA A 25 16.99 6.76 30.78
CA ALA A 25 16.33 6.22 29.60
C ALA A 25 14.86 5.88 29.85
N VAL A 26 14.00 6.15 28.87
CA VAL A 26 12.58 5.81 28.93
C VAL A 26 12.13 5.07 27.67
N ARG A 27 11.43 3.94 27.86
CA ARG A 27 10.71 3.26 26.77
C ARG A 27 9.30 3.81 26.65
N ILE A 28 8.97 4.43 25.52
CA ILE A 28 7.60 4.87 25.21
C ILE A 28 6.85 3.74 24.50
N ALA A 29 5.66 3.40 25.01
CA ALA A 29 4.81 2.38 24.42
C ALA A 29 3.34 2.86 24.27
N PRO A 30 2.60 2.39 23.27
CA PRO A 30 3.07 1.62 22.10
C PRO A 30 3.87 2.53 21.13
N PHE A 31 4.61 1.94 20.19
CA PHE A 31 5.56 2.67 19.34
C PHE A 31 4.90 3.60 18.31
N SER A 32 3.79 3.18 17.69
CA SER A 32 3.21 3.88 16.53
C SER A 32 2.38 5.11 16.91
N ASN A 33 2.43 6.18 16.11
CA ASN A 33 1.52 7.34 16.20
C ASN A 33 1.43 8.01 17.59
N ARG A 34 2.57 8.19 18.28
CA ARG A 34 2.56 8.80 19.63
C ARG A 34 2.49 10.33 19.62
N LEU A 35 3.23 11.00 18.74
CA LEU A 35 3.22 12.47 18.66
C LEU A 35 2.10 12.94 17.72
N SER A 36 1.35 13.97 18.12
CA SER A 36 0.24 14.52 17.34
C SER A 36 0.65 15.01 15.95
N HIS A 37 -0.30 15.15 15.03
CA HIS A 37 -0.04 15.75 13.71
C HIS A 37 0.07 17.28 13.78
N SER A 38 -0.58 17.91 14.76
CA SER A 38 -0.54 19.36 15.00
C SER A 38 0.61 19.70 15.93
N VAL A 39 1.76 20.07 15.36
CA VAL A 39 2.98 20.44 16.10
C VAL A 39 3.51 21.78 15.59
N PRO A 40 4.36 22.47 16.36
CA PRO A 40 5.08 23.66 15.90
C PRO A 40 5.79 23.47 14.56
N SER A 41 5.92 24.56 13.79
CA SER A 41 6.41 24.53 12.40
C SER A 41 7.83 23.98 12.28
N ASP A 42 8.72 24.33 13.20
CA ASP A 42 10.08 23.81 13.33
C ASP A 42 10.11 22.29 13.52
N VAL A 43 9.25 21.75 14.40
CA VAL A 43 9.11 20.30 14.61
C VAL A 43 8.57 19.62 13.35
N GLN A 44 7.65 20.28 12.64
CA GLN A 44 7.09 19.75 11.40
C GLN A 44 8.12 19.73 10.28
N LYS A 45 8.93 20.78 10.12
CA LYS A 45 10.06 20.82 9.18
C LYS A 45 11.09 19.73 9.48
N LEU A 46 11.40 19.50 10.75
CA LEU A 46 12.28 18.40 11.14
C LEU A 46 11.70 17.03 10.77
N ARG A 47 10.39 16.82 10.95
CA ARG A 47 9.71 15.58 10.49
C ARG A 47 9.81 15.39 8.98
N CYS A 48 9.71 16.46 8.20
CA CYS A 48 9.88 16.43 6.75
C CYS A 48 11.29 16.00 6.36
N LEU A 49 12.30 16.69 6.89
CA LEU A 49 13.71 16.39 6.65
C LEU A 49 14.04 14.96 7.07
N ALA A 50 13.58 14.55 8.24
CA ALA A 50 13.78 13.18 8.72
C ALA A 50 13.16 12.16 7.76
N ASN A 51 11.90 12.35 7.37
CA ASN A 51 11.15 11.35 6.60
C ASN A 51 11.55 11.25 5.13
N TYR A 52 11.81 12.38 4.48
CA TYR A 52 12.03 12.42 3.03
C TYR A 52 13.50 12.54 2.62
N GLU A 53 14.38 13.02 3.51
CA GLU A 53 15.80 13.23 3.19
C GLU A 53 16.74 12.31 3.98
N ALA A 54 16.58 12.27 5.31
CA ALA A 54 17.53 11.58 6.18
C ALA A 54 17.30 10.06 6.29
N LEU A 55 16.03 9.62 6.33
CA LEU A 55 15.69 8.20 6.38
C LEU A 55 15.91 7.55 5.01
N ARG A 56 17.01 6.80 4.89
CA ARG A 56 17.39 6.09 3.68
C ARG A 56 17.47 4.59 3.93
N PHE A 57 17.14 3.79 2.92
CA PHE A 57 17.37 2.35 3.00
C PHE A 57 18.87 2.05 3.08
N SER A 58 19.23 0.92 3.71
CA SER A 58 20.62 0.49 3.78
C SER A 58 21.19 0.28 2.38
N GLU A 59 22.49 0.48 2.25
CA GLU A 59 23.19 0.46 0.96
C GLU A 59 22.90 -0.79 0.13
N SER A 60 22.89 -1.97 0.77
CA SER A 60 22.57 -3.24 0.10
C SER A 60 21.15 -3.27 -0.51
N ILE A 61 20.16 -2.69 0.17
CA ILE A 61 18.78 -2.59 -0.32
C ILE A 61 18.74 -1.59 -1.49
N ARG A 62 19.38 -0.44 -1.32
CA ARG A 62 19.40 0.63 -2.32
C ARG A 62 20.00 0.15 -3.65
N ILE A 63 21.19 -0.46 -3.61
CA ILE A 63 21.88 -0.99 -4.80
C ILE A 63 20.99 -2.00 -5.54
N LEU A 64 20.44 -2.99 -4.84
CA LEU A 64 19.59 -3.99 -5.51
C LEU A 64 18.31 -3.36 -6.04
N ALA A 65 17.66 -2.49 -5.27
CA ALA A 65 16.43 -1.83 -5.68
C ALA A 65 16.62 -0.96 -6.93
N GLU A 66 17.70 -0.18 -7.01
CA GLU A 66 18.06 0.62 -8.19
C GLU A 66 18.29 -0.28 -9.41
N ASN A 67 19.01 -1.41 -9.24
CA ASN A 67 19.19 -2.40 -10.31
C ASN A 67 17.85 -2.99 -10.78
N MET A 68 16.94 -3.29 -9.85
CA MET A 68 15.61 -3.81 -10.19
C MET A 68 14.76 -2.78 -10.92
N VAL A 69 14.84 -1.50 -10.54
CA VAL A 69 14.20 -0.38 -11.26
C VAL A 69 14.75 -0.29 -12.68
N GLY A 70 16.06 -0.31 -12.88
CA GLY A 70 16.68 -0.30 -14.21
C GLY A 70 16.24 -1.48 -15.07
N ARG A 71 16.13 -2.68 -14.49
CA ARG A 71 15.59 -3.88 -15.17
C ARG A 71 14.11 -3.71 -15.52
N MET A 72 13.31 -3.13 -14.63
CA MET A 72 11.89 -2.86 -14.89
C MET A 72 11.71 -1.86 -16.05
N ILE A 73 12.46 -0.77 -16.04
CA ILE A 73 12.49 0.23 -17.11
C ILE A 73 12.87 -0.43 -18.44
N LYS A 74 13.94 -1.24 -18.47
CA LYS A 74 14.37 -1.96 -19.67
C LYS A 74 13.29 -2.92 -20.20
N ARG A 75 12.57 -3.61 -19.31
CA ARG A 75 11.45 -4.50 -19.67
C ARG A 75 10.17 -3.74 -20.08
N SER A 76 10.15 -2.43 -19.88
CA SER A 76 9.02 -1.55 -20.22
C SER A 76 9.33 -0.72 -21.48
N SER A 77 10.09 -1.27 -22.43
CA SER A 77 10.52 -0.55 -23.64
C SER A 77 9.35 -0.12 -24.53
N LEU A 78 8.27 -0.90 -24.60
CA LEU A 78 7.06 -0.59 -25.38
C LEU A 78 6.38 0.71 -24.95
N THR A 79 6.60 1.13 -23.70
CA THR A 79 6.01 2.33 -23.08
C THR A 79 7.09 3.36 -22.74
N GLY A 80 8.27 3.28 -23.37
CA GLY A 80 9.38 4.21 -23.14
C GLY A 80 9.94 4.15 -21.72
N GLY A 81 9.91 2.97 -21.09
CA GLY A 81 10.35 2.75 -19.72
C GLY A 81 9.28 2.96 -18.64
N LYS A 82 8.07 3.40 -19.02
CA LYS A 82 6.98 3.69 -18.08
C LYS A 82 6.22 2.42 -17.70
N PHE A 83 5.94 2.24 -16.42
CA PHE A 83 5.21 1.07 -15.94
C PHE A 83 4.22 1.44 -14.82
N VAL A 84 3.22 0.57 -14.65
CA VAL A 84 2.28 0.64 -13.54
C VAL A 84 2.78 -0.26 -12.43
N SER A 85 2.74 0.17 -11.18
CA SER A 85 3.00 -0.70 -10.05
C SER A 85 1.75 -0.88 -9.19
N VAL A 86 1.53 -2.10 -8.70
CA VAL A 86 0.37 -2.48 -7.90
C VAL A 86 0.85 -3.05 -6.58
N HIS A 87 0.49 -2.40 -5.47
CA HIS A 87 0.61 -2.99 -4.14
C HIS A 87 -0.61 -3.89 -3.89
N LEU A 88 -0.40 -5.19 -4.08
CA LEU A 88 -1.42 -6.22 -4.02
C LEU A 88 -1.36 -6.95 -2.67
N ARG A 89 -2.34 -6.68 -1.81
CA ARG A 89 -2.42 -7.25 -0.47
C ARG A 89 -3.40 -8.43 -0.39
N PHE A 90 -3.06 -9.52 -1.08
CA PHE A 90 -3.83 -10.77 -1.16
C PHE A 90 -3.07 -11.96 -0.52
N GLU A 91 -2.45 -11.74 0.63
CA GLU A 91 -1.73 -12.76 1.40
C GLU A 91 -2.65 -13.48 2.40
N GLU A 92 -2.25 -14.68 2.84
CA GLU A 92 -3.05 -15.55 3.72
C GLU A 92 -3.55 -14.81 4.98
N ASP A 93 -2.72 -13.99 5.60
CA ASP A 93 -3.09 -13.24 6.80
C ASP A 93 -4.24 -12.26 6.52
N MET A 94 -4.20 -11.56 5.39
CA MET A 94 -5.22 -10.57 5.04
C MET A 94 -6.49 -11.22 4.51
N VAL A 95 -6.37 -12.29 3.74
CA VAL A 95 -7.52 -13.12 3.31
C VAL A 95 -8.23 -13.68 4.54
N ALA A 96 -7.51 -14.33 5.45
CA ALA A 96 -8.06 -14.89 6.69
C ALA A 96 -8.69 -13.80 7.58
N PHE A 97 -7.98 -12.69 7.82
CA PHE A 97 -8.45 -11.61 8.69
C PHE A 97 -9.72 -10.93 8.18
N SER A 98 -9.88 -10.82 6.86
CA SER A 98 -11.03 -10.17 6.23
C SER A 98 -12.34 -10.93 6.44
N CYS A 99 -12.26 -12.22 6.77
CA CYS A 99 -13.39 -13.13 6.88
C CYS A 99 -14.32 -13.10 5.65
N CYS A 100 -13.73 -12.88 4.47
CA CYS A 100 -14.43 -12.90 3.21
C CYS A 100 -14.41 -14.30 2.60
N THR A 101 -15.43 -14.60 1.81
CA THR A 101 -15.47 -15.78 0.95
C THR A 101 -14.96 -15.40 -0.43
N TYR A 102 -14.18 -16.30 -1.01
CA TYR A 102 -13.69 -16.25 -2.39
C TYR A 102 -14.09 -17.55 -3.08
N ASP A 103 -13.69 -17.74 -4.35
CA ASP A 103 -14.07 -18.91 -5.18
C ASP A 103 -13.37 -20.22 -4.76
N GLY A 104 -13.18 -20.40 -3.46
CA GLY A 104 -12.55 -21.56 -2.85
C GLY A 104 -13.54 -22.65 -2.48
N ASP A 105 -13.03 -23.87 -2.38
CA ASP A 105 -13.79 -25.01 -1.89
C ASP A 105 -13.90 -24.97 -0.35
N SER A 106 -14.60 -25.97 0.22
CA SER A 106 -14.70 -26.12 1.67
C SER A 106 -13.33 -26.28 2.34
N LYS A 107 -12.31 -26.78 1.62
CA LYS A 107 -10.94 -26.90 2.15
C LYS A 107 -10.28 -25.53 2.27
N GLU A 108 -10.41 -24.64 1.27
CA GLU A 108 -9.93 -23.26 1.35
C GLU A 108 -10.59 -22.51 2.53
N ASN A 109 -11.91 -22.69 2.72
CA ASN A 109 -12.62 -22.09 3.84
C ASN A 109 -12.13 -22.58 5.21
N ASN A 110 -11.96 -23.90 5.37
CA ASN A 110 -11.42 -24.49 6.60
C ASN A 110 -9.96 -24.06 6.85
N ALA A 111 -9.14 -23.94 5.80
CA ALA A 111 -7.79 -23.42 5.92
C ALA A 111 -7.75 -21.98 6.42
N MET A 112 -8.69 -21.13 5.96
CA MET A 112 -8.81 -19.75 6.45
C MET A 112 -9.28 -19.69 7.91
N GLU A 113 -10.18 -20.57 8.35
CA GLU A 113 -10.55 -20.66 9.77
C GLU A 113 -9.35 -21.05 10.64
N ASN A 114 -8.60 -22.08 10.23
CA ASN A 114 -7.39 -22.51 10.93
C ASN A 114 -6.33 -21.40 10.96
N ALA A 115 -6.17 -20.64 9.88
CA ALA A 115 -5.26 -19.49 9.83
C ALA A 115 -5.70 -18.38 10.80
N ARG A 116 -7.01 -18.13 10.94
CA ARG A 116 -7.55 -17.17 11.90
C ARG A 116 -7.26 -17.57 13.33
N GLU A 117 -7.50 -18.83 13.68
CA GLU A 117 -7.27 -19.32 15.03
C GLU A 117 -5.80 -19.33 15.41
N ARG A 118 -4.93 -19.78 14.51
CA ARG A 118 -3.47 -19.74 14.70
C ARG A 118 -2.95 -18.32 14.95
N SER A 119 -3.47 -17.33 14.23
CA SER A 119 -2.90 -15.97 14.21
C SER A 119 -3.53 -15.01 15.21
N TRP A 120 -4.80 -15.18 15.57
CA TRP A 120 -5.51 -14.27 16.47
C TRP A 120 -6.22 -14.93 17.66
N ARG A 121 -6.07 -16.25 17.87
CA ARG A 121 -6.46 -17.01 19.08
C ARG A 121 -7.87 -16.66 19.60
N GLY A 122 -8.90 -17.22 19.00
CA GLY A 122 -10.29 -17.03 19.42
C GLY A 122 -10.85 -15.62 19.20
N LYS A 123 -10.09 -14.68 18.61
CA LYS A 123 -10.57 -13.31 18.30
C LYS A 123 -11.85 -13.31 17.45
N PHE A 124 -11.99 -14.28 16.56
CA PHE A 124 -13.11 -14.37 15.62
C PHE A 124 -14.30 -15.14 16.20
N HIS A 125 -14.07 -15.99 17.20
CA HIS A 125 -15.07 -16.79 17.91
C HIS A 125 -15.54 -16.18 19.24
N ARG A 126 -15.24 -14.90 19.51
CA ARG A 126 -15.68 -14.25 20.76
C ARG A 126 -17.20 -14.16 20.82
N PRO A 127 -17.83 -14.38 21.99
CA PRO A 127 -19.27 -14.20 22.16
C PRO A 127 -19.73 -12.83 21.66
N GLY A 128 -20.84 -12.82 20.90
CA GLY A 128 -21.42 -11.60 20.32
C GLY A 128 -20.77 -11.13 19.02
N ARG A 129 -19.72 -11.79 18.51
CA ARG A 129 -19.11 -11.45 17.22
C ARG A 129 -19.81 -12.18 16.07
N VAL A 130 -20.50 -11.43 15.21
CA VAL A 130 -21.10 -11.94 13.98
C VAL A 130 -20.17 -11.67 12.80
N ILE A 131 -19.84 -12.72 12.05
CA ILE A 131 -19.07 -12.62 10.80
C ILE A 131 -20.06 -12.70 9.63
N ASN A 132 -20.09 -11.65 8.81
CA ASN A 132 -20.86 -11.62 7.58
C ASN A 132 -19.92 -11.36 6.40
N PRO A 133 -19.51 -12.41 5.65
CA PRO A 133 -18.58 -12.30 4.53
C PRO A 133 -19.09 -11.36 3.42
N GLU A 134 -20.38 -11.44 3.08
CA GLU A 134 -20.99 -10.60 2.04
C GLU A 134 -20.99 -9.13 2.43
N ALA A 135 -21.37 -8.83 3.68
CA ALA A 135 -21.33 -7.46 4.19
C ALA A 135 -19.89 -6.94 4.25
N ASN A 136 -18.91 -7.78 4.60
CA ASN A 136 -17.50 -7.39 4.54
C ASN A 136 -17.07 -7.05 3.12
N ARG A 137 -17.52 -7.81 2.12
CA ARG A 137 -17.26 -7.57 0.69
C ARG A 137 -17.89 -6.28 0.21
N ARG A 138 -19.19 -6.09 0.41
CA ARG A 138 -19.92 -4.86 0.03
C ARG A 138 -19.37 -3.60 0.70
N ASN A 139 -18.91 -3.71 1.94
CA ASN A 139 -18.27 -2.61 2.67
C ASN A 139 -16.79 -2.39 2.28
N GLY A 140 -16.30 -3.07 1.23
CA GLY A 140 -14.96 -2.92 0.71
C GLY A 140 -13.88 -3.36 1.70
N ARG A 141 -14.18 -4.25 2.66
CA ARG A 141 -13.19 -4.75 3.64
C ARG A 141 -12.34 -5.89 3.08
N CYS A 142 -12.85 -6.61 2.09
CA CYS A 142 -12.10 -7.69 1.45
C CYS A 142 -10.90 -7.18 0.65
N PRO A 143 -9.75 -7.87 0.69
CA PRO A 143 -8.77 -7.91 -0.37
C PRO A 143 -9.41 -8.05 -1.76
N LEU A 144 -8.92 -7.29 -2.74
CA LEU A 144 -9.27 -7.54 -4.13
C LEU A 144 -8.46 -8.74 -4.62
N THR A 145 -9.09 -9.66 -5.34
CA THR A 145 -8.41 -10.75 -6.01
C THR A 145 -7.53 -10.21 -7.14
N PRO A 146 -6.48 -10.94 -7.58
CA PRO A 146 -5.68 -10.48 -8.71
C PRO A 146 -6.50 -10.36 -10.01
N LEU A 147 -7.54 -11.17 -10.20
CA LEU A 147 -8.48 -11.04 -11.32
C LEU A 147 -9.26 -9.72 -11.26
N GLU A 148 -9.85 -9.39 -10.10
CA GLU A 148 -10.58 -8.12 -9.91
C GLU A 148 -9.69 -6.91 -10.18
N VAL A 149 -8.42 -6.98 -9.72
CA VAL A 149 -7.43 -5.95 -10.00
C VAL A 149 -7.14 -5.86 -11.50
N GLY A 150 -6.97 -6.98 -12.17
CA GLY A 150 -6.77 -7.02 -13.62
C GLY A 150 -7.94 -6.40 -14.38
N MET A 151 -9.18 -6.80 -14.06
CA MET A 151 -10.41 -6.27 -14.67
C MET A 151 -10.55 -4.76 -14.43
N MET A 152 -10.30 -4.30 -13.21
CA MET A 152 -10.27 -2.87 -12.88
C MET A 152 -9.27 -2.11 -13.76
N LEU A 153 -8.03 -2.59 -13.87
CA LEU A 153 -6.99 -1.94 -14.68
C LEU A 153 -7.36 -1.91 -16.17
N ARG A 154 -7.91 -3.01 -16.69
CA ARG A 154 -8.43 -3.07 -18.07
C ARG A 154 -9.53 -2.04 -18.31
N GLY A 155 -10.46 -1.92 -17.36
CA GLY A 155 -11.52 -0.91 -17.45
C GLY A 155 -11.00 0.54 -17.35
N MET A 156 -9.90 0.76 -16.63
CA MET A 156 -9.23 2.06 -16.50
C MET A 156 -8.42 2.47 -17.75
N GLY A 157 -8.35 1.60 -18.76
CA GLY A 157 -7.67 1.84 -20.03
C GLY A 157 -6.23 1.32 -20.10
N PHE A 158 -5.77 0.53 -19.12
CA PHE A 158 -4.51 -0.21 -19.27
C PHE A 158 -4.76 -1.47 -20.09
N ASP A 159 -3.81 -1.85 -20.93
CA ASP A 159 -3.96 -2.98 -21.85
C ASP A 159 -2.82 -4.01 -21.69
N ASN A 160 -2.75 -4.97 -22.61
CA ASN A 160 -1.77 -6.05 -22.57
C ASN A 160 -0.35 -5.59 -22.95
N THR A 161 -0.20 -4.36 -23.46
CA THR A 161 1.10 -3.72 -23.73
C THR A 161 1.63 -2.96 -22.52
N THR A 162 0.80 -2.79 -21.48
CA THR A 162 1.19 -2.13 -20.24
C THR A 162 2.09 -3.03 -19.40
N SER A 163 3.32 -2.58 -19.13
CA SER A 163 4.21 -3.23 -18.16
C SER A 163 3.70 -3.02 -16.73
N LEU A 164 3.48 -4.12 -16.02
CA LEU A 164 2.91 -4.13 -14.67
C LEU A 164 3.92 -4.69 -13.67
N TYR A 165 4.21 -3.98 -12.59
CA TYR A 165 4.96 -4.51 -11.45
C TYR A 165 4.01 -4.84 -10.30
N VAL A 166 4.06 -6.06 -9.77
CA VAL A 166 3.26 -6.45 -8.58
C VAL A 166 4.15 -6.51 -7.35
N ALA A 167 3.90 -5.59 -6.43
CA ALA A 167 4.46 -5.56 -5.08
C ALA A 167 3.51 -6.31 -4.13
N SER A 168 3.96 -7.45 -3.60
CA SER A 168 3.19 -8.26 -2.65
C SER A 168 4.10 -9.10 -1.77
N GLY A 169 3.57 -9.53 -0.62
CA GLY A 169 4.10 -10.69 0.09
C GLY A 169 3.82 -12.00 -0.65
N LYS A 170 3.78 -13.11 0.11
CA LYS A 170 3.36 -14.40 -0.44
C LYS A 170 1.85 -14.37 -0.70
N ILE A 171 1.47 -14.29 -1.98
CA ILE A 171 0.08 -14.30 -2.42
C ILE A 171 -0.55 -15.66 -2.05
N TYR A 172 -1.75 -15.60 -1.47
CA TYR A 172 -2.53 -16.79 -1.14
C TYR A 172 -2.90 -17.54 -2.42
N ASN A 173 -2.65 -18.86 -2.43
CA ASN A 173 -2.84 -19.75 -3.58
C ASN A 173 -2.43 -19.10 -4.93
N ALA A 174 -1.18 -18.65 -4.99
CA ALA A 174 -0.67 -17.83 -6.09
C ALA A 174 -0.84 -18.47 -7.48
N GLU A 175 -0.73 -19.81 -7.59
CA GLU A 175 -0.92 -20.53 -8.85
C GLU A 175 -2.34 -20.34 -9.41
N LYS A 176 -3.35 -20.44 -8.55
CA LYS A 176 -4.75 -20.19 -8.90
C LYS A 176 -4.98 -18.70 -9.19
N TYR A 177 -4.66 -17.83 -8.24
CA TYR A 177 -5.14 -16.45 -8.27
C TYR A 177 -4.32 -15.52 -9.17
N MET A 178 -3.02 -15.76 -9.40
CA MET A 178 -2.22 -14.89 -10.28
C MET A 178 -2.38 -15.20 -11.76
N THR A 179 -2.84 -16.40 -12.12
CA THR A 179 -2.97 -16.82 -13.52
C THR A 179 -3.82 -15.87 -14.36
N PRO A 180 -5.03 -15.47 -13.94
CA PRO A 180 -5.85 -14.53 -14.72
C PRO A 180 -5.19 -13.15 -14.87
N LEU A 181 -4.52 -12.65 -13.82
CA LEU A 181 -3.84 -11.36 -13.89
C LEU A 181 -2.68 -11.38 -14.90
N ARG A 182 -1.92 -12.49 -14.97
CA ARG A 182 -0.86 -12.67 -15.97
C ARG A 182 -1.40 -12.77 -17.39
N GLN A 183 -2.58 -13.36 -17.58
CA GLN A 183 -3.24 -13.41 -18.90
C GLN A 183 -3.66 -12.01 -19.36
N LEU A 184 -4.19 -11.18 -18.45
CA LEU A 184 -4.59 -9.80 -18.77
C LEU A 184 -3.39 -8.86 -18.99
N PHE A 185 -2.28 -9.10 -18.28
CA PHE A 185 -1.04 -8.33 -18.32
C PHE A 185 0.18 -9.24 -18.51
N PRO A 186 0.49 -9.68 -19.74
CA PRO A 186 1.57 -10.64 -20.01
C PRO A 186 2.97 -10.09 -19.68
N LEU A 187 3.14 -8.77 -19.64
CA LEU A 187 4.40 -8.11 -19.28
C LEU A 187 4.61 -7.98 -17.76
N LEU A 188 3.78 -8.65 -16.96
CA LEU A 188 3.81 -8.59 -15.50
C LEU A 188 5.15 -9.06 -14.93
N GLN A 189 5.73 -8.21 -14.09
CA GLN A 189 6.95 -8.45 -13.33
C GLN A 189 6.65 -8.54 -11.83
N THR A 190 7.46 -9.33 -11.14
CA THR A 190 7.50 -9.39 -9.69
C THR A 190 8.94 -9.27 -9.23
N LYS A 191 9.14 -9.16 -7.92
CA LYS A 191 10.46 -9.18 -7.30
C LYS A 191 11.33 -10.35 -7.76
N GLN A 192 10.72 -11.53 -7.89
CA GLN A 192 11.40 -12.77 -8.31
C GLN A 192 11.73 -12.79 -9.81
N THR A 193 11.01 -12.01 -10.64
CA THR A 193 11.34 -11.92 -12.07
C THR A 193 12.39 -10.84 -12.35
N LEU A 194 12.50 -9.83 -11.49
CA LEU A 194 13.45 -8.71 -11.62
C LEU A 194 14.77 -8.93 -10.88
N ALA A 195 14.83 -9.84 -9.91
CA ALA A 195 16.04 -10.17 -9.17
C ALA A 195 16.29 -11.68 -9.13
N THR A 196 17.56 -12.07 -9.16
CA THR A 196 17.96 -13.47 -9.06
C THR A 196 17.74 -14.01 -7.65
N SER A 197 17.59 -15.33 -7.52
CA SER A 197 17.49 -15.99 -6.21
C SER A 197 18.68 -15.71 -5.30
N LYS A 198 19.88 -15.50 -5.87
CA LYS A 198 21.12 -15.16 -5.13
C LYS A 198 21.08 -13.73 -4.60
N GLU A 199 20.67 -12.77 -5.42
CA GLU A 199 20.48 -11.37 -4.99
C GLU A 199 19.44 -11.27 -3.87
N LEU A 200 18.32 -11.99 -4.01
CA LEU A 200 17.25 -11.99 -3.01
C LEU A 200 17.60 -12.73 -1.72
N ALA A 201 18.57 -13.67 -1.76
CA ALA A 201 18.95 -14.47 -0.60
C ALA A 201 19.43 -13.60 0.59
N LEU A 202 20.09 -12.48 0.31
CA LEU A 202 20.57 -11.50 1.31
C LEU A 202 19.44 -10.88 2.15
N PHE A 203 18.21 -10.93 1.64
CA PHE A 203 17.04 -10.32 2.28
C PHE A 203 16.00 -11.36 2.73
N LYS A 204 16.24 -12.65 2.48
CA LYS A 204 15.36 -13.73 2.95
C LYS A 204 15.29 -13.75 4.48
N GLY A 205 14.14 -14.15 5.02
CA GLY A 205 13.86 -14.13 6.46
C GLY A 205 13.46 -12.76 7.01
N HIS A 206 13.65 -11.66 6.26
CA HIS A 206 13.30 -10.31 6.68
C HIS A 206 12.27 -9.68 5.73
N SER A 207 10.99 -9.87 6.03
CA SER A 207 9.88 -9.37 5.20
C SER A 207 9.94 -7.86 4.95
N SER A 208 10.39 -7.07 5.94
CA SER A 208 10.56 -5.62 5.84
C SER A 208 11.63 -5.21 4.83
N ARG A 209 12.76 -5.94 4.74
CA ARG A 209 13.82 -5.67 3.77
C ARG A 209 13.37 -5.98 2.35
N LEU A 210 12.63 -7.09 2.18
CA LEU A 210 12.01 -7.41 0.90
C LEU A 210 10.96 -6.36 0.50
N ALA A 211 10.16 -5.86 1.44
CA ALA A 211 9.21 -4.78 1.17
C ALA A 211 9.92 -3.48 0.78
N ALA A 212 11.11 -3.19 1.32
CA ALA A 212 11.88 -2.03 0.91
C ALA A 212 12.30 -2.06 -0.57
N LEU A 213 12.60 -3.25 -1.13
CA LEU A 213 12.85 -3.41 -2.57
C LEU A 213 11.60 -3.07 -3.39
N ASP A 214 10.43 -3.56 -2.98
CA ASP A 214 9.16 -3.22 -3.63
C ASP A 214 8.87 -1.72 -3.56
N TYR A 215 9.17 -1.10 -2.41
CA TYR A 215 8.91 0.30 -2.15
C TYR A 215 9.60 1.18 -3.20
N THR A 216 10.89 0.96 -3.45
CA THR A 216 11.65 1.74 -4.44
C THR A 216 11.13 1.52 -5.86
N ILE A 217 10.77 0.29 -6.24
CA ILE A 217 10.22 0.03 -7.58
C ILE A 217 8.88 0.75 -7.77
N CYS A 218 8.01 0.72 -6.75
CA CYS A 218 6.76 1.46 -6.76
C CYS A 218 6.95 2.98 -6.67
N LEU A 219 8.04 3.46 -6.08
CA LEU A 219 8.37 4.89 -6.01
C LEU A 219 8.67 5.44 -7.41
N HIS A 220 9.32 4.66 -8.27
CA HIS A 220 9.70 5.05 -9.63
C HIS A 220 8.69 4.68 -10.72
N SER A 221 7.54 4.10 -10.37
CA SER A 221 6.50 3.78 -11.38
C SER A 221 5.76 5.03 -11.85
N GLU A 222 5.27 5.03 -13.09
CA GLU A 222 4.47 6.14 -13.63
C GLU A 222 3.14 6.25 -12.88
N VAL A 223 2.48 5.12 -12.65
CA VAL A 223 1.23 5.03 -11.88
C VAL A 223 1.42 4.04 -10.74
N PHE A 224 1.00 4.41 -9.53
CA PHE A 224 0.94 3.50 -8.38
C PHE A 224 -0.50 3.14 -8.04
N VAL A 225 -0.79 1.87 -7.83
CA VAL A 225 -2.13 1.35 -7.51
C VAL A 225 -2.08 0.65 -6.16
N MET A 226 -2.96 1.02 -5.24
CA MET A 226 -3.05 0.37 -3.93
C MET A 226 -4.38 -0.37 -3.78
N THR A 227 -4.33 -1.68 -3.51
CA THR A 227 -5.58 -2.46 -3.36
C THR A 227 -6.10 -2.49 -1.92
N GLN A 228 -5.25 -2.21 -0.94
CA GLN A 228 -5.59 -2.17 0.48
C GLN A 228 -4.86 -1.04 1.19
N GLY A 229 -5.49 -0.48 2.23
CA GLY A 229 -4.84 0.46 3.13
C GLY A 229 -3.83 -0.24 4.03
N SER A 230 -2.58 0.20 4.01
CA SER A 230 -1.55 -0.20 4.97
C SER A 230 -0.52 0.94 5.12
N ASN A 231 0.46 0.77 6.00
CA ASN A 231 1.54 1.74 6.15
C ASN A 231 2.36 1.90 4.86
N PHE A 232 2.57 0.83 4.10
CA PHE A 232 3.35 0.84 2.86
C PHE A 232 2.84 1.87 1.83
N PRO A 233 1.60 1.81 1.34
CA PRO A 233 1.09 2.79 0.40
C PRO A 233 0.98 4.18 1.03
N HIS A 234 0.70 4.28 2.34
CA HIS A 234 0.61 5.57 3.03
C HIS A 234 1.92 6.37 2.96
N PHE A 235 3.06 5.74 3.28
CA PHE A 235 4.37 6.38 3.18
C PHE A 235 4.83 6.54 1.73
N LEU A 236 4.55 5.56 0.88
CA LEU A 236 4.95 5.60 -0.52
C LEU A 236 4.27 6.73 -1.28
N MET A 237 2.98 6.97 -1.05
CA MET A 237 2.23 8.05 -1.69
C MET A 237 2.81 9.42 -1.35
N GLY A 238 3.11 9.68 -0.09
CA GLY A 238 3.73 10.94 0.30
C GLY A 238 5.13 11.09 -0.27
N HIS A 239 5.92 10.02 -0.33
CA HIS A 239 7.26 10.06 -0.90
C HIS A 239 7.22 10.31 -2.42
N ARG A 240 6.32 9.63 -3.15
CA ARG A 240 6.08 9.91 -4.57
C ARG A 240 5.72 11.38 -4.79
N ARG A 241 4.76 11.92 -4.03
CA ARG A 241 4.38 13.34 -4.11
C ARG A 241 5.55 14.26 -3.82
N TYR A 242 6.39 13.93 -2.83
CA TYR A 242 7.55 14.72 -2.46
C TYR A 242 8.55 14.85 -3.61
N ILE A 243 8.93 13.74 -4.24
CA ILE A 243 9.94 13.76 -5.32
C ILE A 243 9.39 14.23 -6.67
N TYR A 244 8.08 14.15 -6.88
CA TYR A 244 7.41 14.57 -8.13
C TYR A 244 6.65 15.91 -7.99
N GLY A 245 7.17 16.85 -7.20
CA GLY A 245 6.68 18.24 -7.23
C GLY A 245 5.27 18.46 -6.67
N GLY A 246 4.78 17.55 -5.83
CA GLY A 246 3.50 17.68 -5.13
C GLY A 246 2.43 16.72 -5.64
N HIS A 247 2.60 16.14 -6.83
CA HIS A 247 1.66 15.18 -7.40
C HIS A 247 2.35 13.97 -8.01
N ALA A 248 1.79 12.79 -7.77
CA ALA A 248 2.18 11.57 -8.46
C ALA A 248 0.94 10.70 -8.68
N LYS A 249 0.76 10.21 -9.93
CA LYS A 249 -0.42 9.42 -10.31
C LYS A 249 -0.56 8.22 -9.39
N THR A 250 -1.65 8.20 -8.64
CA THR A 250 -1.97 7.17 -7.66
C THR A 250 -3.43 6.79 -7.79
N ILE A 251 -3.71 5.49 -7.87
CA ILE A 251 -5.06 4.94 -7.96
C ILE A 251 -5.38 4.25 -6.63
N LYS A 252 -6.41 4.77 -5.95
CA LYS A 252 -7.00 4.16 -4.78
C LYS A 252 -8.46 3.85 -5.11
N PRO A 253 -8.76 2.59 -5.46
CA PRO A 253 -10.10 2.25 -5.90
C PRO A 253 -11.12 2.37 -4.77
N ASP A 254 -12.34 2.76 -5.13
CA ASP A 254 -13.51 2.60 -4.27
C ASP A 254 -13.95 1.14 -4.34
N LYS A 255 -13.46 0.34 -3.38
CA LYS A 255 -13.74 -1.10 -3.31
C LYS A 255 -15.23 -1.41 -3.17
N SER A 256 -15.98 -0.58 -2.44
CA SER A 256 -17.42 -0.79 -2.29
C SER A 256 -18.15 -0.60 -3.61
N LYS A 257 -17.76 0.42 -4.39
CA LYS A 257 -18.28 0.60 -5.75
C LYS A 257 -17.82 -0.52 -6.69
N LEU A 258 -16.56 -0.94 -6.63
CA LEU A 258 -16.05 -2.06 -7.46
C LEU A 258 -16.85 -3.34 -7.24
N VAL A 259 -17.10 -3.71 -5.99
CA VAL A 259 -17.85 -4.93 -5.66
C VAL A 259 -19.26 -4.87 -6.27
N GLN A 260 -19.96 -3.75 -6.16
CA GLN A 260 -21.28 -3.58 -6.78
C GLN A 260 -21.24 -3.73 -8.31
N LEU A 261 -20.16 -3.27 -8.95
CA LEU A 261 -19.98 -3.39 -10.40
C LEU A 261 -19.64 -4.82 -10.81
N PHE A 262 -18.81 -5.53 -10.04
CA PHE A 262 -18.45 -6.94 -10.30
C PHE A 262 -19.61 -7.89 -10.05
N ASP A 263 -20.44 -7.61 -9.04
CA ASP A 263 -21.60 -8.44 -8.69
C ASP A 263 -22.83 -8.15 -9.59
N ASN A 264 -22.73 -7.20 -10.55
CA ASN A 264 -23.80 -6.92 -11.50
C ASN A 264 -23.65 -7.81 -12.77
N PRO A 265 -24.50 -8.84 -12.95
CA PRO A 265 -24.37 -9.77 -14.08
C PRO A 265 -24.72 -9.13 -15.43
N ASN A 266 -25.40 -7.99 -15.42
CA ASN A 266 -25.92 -7.32 -16.62
C ASN A 266 -25.08 -6.10 -17.03
N ILE A 267 -23.99 -5.80 -16.33
CA ILE A 267 -23.18 -4.63 -16.66
C ILE A 267 -22.49 -4.82 -18.01
N ARG A 268 -22.71 -3.87 -18.92
CA ARG A 268 -22.00 -3.86 -20.19
C ARG A 268 -20.57 -3.36 -20.02
N TRP A 269 -19.66 -3.85 -20.86
CA TRP A 269 -18.24 -3.46 -20.80
C TRP A 269 -18.01 -1.95 -20.98
N ASP A 270 -18.77 -1.29 -21.86
CA ASP A 270 -18.69 0.16 -22.06
C ASP A 270 -19.07 0.95 -20.79
N GLN A 271 -20.12 0.52 -20.09
CA GLN A 271 -20.52 1.11 -18.81
C GLN A 271 -19.50 0.84 -17.70
N PHE A 272 -18.97 -0.39 -17.63
CA PHE A 272 -17.91 -0.74 -16.67
C PHE A 272 -16.67 0.15 -16.87
N LYS A 273 -16.21 0.31 -18.12
CA LYS A 273 -15.10 1.22 -18.47
C LYS A 273 -15.38 2.65 -18.00
N HIS A 274 -16.57 3.17 -18.25
CA HIS A 274 -16.95 4.53 -17.83
C HIS A 274 -16.77 4.71 -16.31
N HIS A 275 -17.31 3.78 -15.51
CA HIS A 275 -17.14 3.81 -14.06
C HIS A 275 -15.68 3.66 -13.61
N MET A 276 -14.87 2.87 -14.30
CA MET A 276 -13.45 2.70 -13.98
C MET A 276 -12.64 3.97 -14.30
N GLN A 277 -12.93 4.61 -15.43
CA GLN A 277 -12.33 5.88 -15.82
C GLN A 277 -12.71 7.00 -14.84
N ASP A 278 -13.95 7.04 -14.35
CA ASP A 278 -14.37 7.98 -13.32
C ASP A 278 -13.62 7.75 -12.00
N MET A 279 -13.48 6.49 -11.59
CA MET A 279 -12.75 6.13 -10.37
C MET A 279 -11.27 6.53 -10.45
N ARG A 280 -10.67 6.38 -11.63
CA ARG A 280 -9.31 6.83 -11.92
C ARG A 280 -9.20 8.36 -11.83
N ARG A 281 -10.07 9.11 -12.51
CA ARG A 281 -10.11 10.58 -12.47
C ARG A 281 -10.27 11.12 -11.06
N HIS A 282 -11.16 10.52 -10.26
CA HIS A 282 -11.35 10.89 -8.85
C HIS A 282 -10.10 10.64 -7.99
N SER A 283 -9.38 9.54 -8.25
CA SER A 283 -8.13 9.23 -7.55
C SER A 283 -7.03 10.24 -7.87
N GLU A 284 -6.91 10.62 -9.14
CA GLU A 284 -5.94 11.62 -9.62
C GLU A 284 -6.22 13.00 -9.01
N THR A 285 -7.47 13.42 -8.95
CA THR A 285 -7.88 14.72 -8.34
C THR A 285 -7.47 14.82 -6.87
N LYS A 286 -7.63 13.73 -6.10
CA LYS A 286 -7.18 13.67 -4.69
C LYS A 286 -5.66 13.69 -4.52
N GLY A 287 -4.92 13.58 -5.63
CA GLY A 287 -3.46 13.67 -5.67
C GLY A 287 -2.91 15.06 -5.39
N PHE A 288 -3.68 16.12 -5.66
CA PHE A 288 -3.25 17.54 -5.58
C PHE A 288 -3.66 18.25 -4.28
N GLY A 289 -4.16 17.51 -3.29
CA GLY A 289 -4.68 18.12 -2.06
C GLY A 289 -3.59 18.75 -1.17
N LEU A 290 -3.92 19.87 -0.52
CA LEU A 290 -3.15 20.39 0.60
C LEU A 290 -3.52 19.63 1.88
N ARG A 291 -2.51 19.33 2.71
CA ARG A 291 -2.70 18.66 3.99
C ARG A 291 -3.48 19.54 4.96
N LYS A 292 -4.49 18.97 5.62
CA LYS A 292 -5.14 19.61 6.78
C LYS A 292 -4.33 19.38 8.07
N PRO A 293 -4.37 20.27 9.08
CA PRO A 293 -3.54 20.15 10.29
C PRO A 293 -3.62 18.79 11.01
N GLN A 294 -4.79 18.15 11.00
CA GLN A 294 -5.06 16.85 11.60
C GLN A 294 -4.64 15.65 10.75
N GLU A 295 -4.27 15.86 9.49
CA GLU A 295 -3.87 14.80 8.58
C GLU A 295 -2.37 14.50 8.68
N SER A 296 -2.01 13.27 8.33
CA SER A 296 -0.63 12.80 8.34
C SER A 296 0.20 13.47 7.25
N ILE A 297 1.28 14.14 7.67
CA ILE A 297 2.29 14.71 6.77
C ILE A 297 2.98 13.68 5.87
N TYR A 298 3.05 12.43 6.32
CA TYR A 298 3.70 11.36 5.57
C TYR A 298 2.95 10.89 4.32
N ASN A 299 1.70 11.33 4.13
CA ASN A 299 0.90 11.03 2.94
C ASN A 299 0.73 12.28 2.07
N LEU A 300 0.46 13.43 2.68
CA LEU A 300 0.36 14.73 1.99
C LEU A 300 1.49 15.64 2.50
N PRO A 301 2.61 15.75 1.75
CA PRO A 301 3.75 16.55 2.18
C PRO A 301 3.52 18.06 2.05
N MET A 302 2.62 18.52 1.17
CA MET A 302 2.33 19.94 0.98
C MET A 302 1.31 20.48 2.02
N PRO A 303 1.49 21.71 2.52
CA PRO A 303 2.58 22.67 2.20
C PRO A 303 3.80 22.55 3.13
N ASP A 304 3.76 21.69 4.13
CA ASP A 304 4.73 21.70 5.24
C ASP A 304 6.15 21.25 4.85
N CYS A 305 6.26 20.24 3.98
CA CYS A 305 7.54 19.67 3.54
C CYS A 305 8.02 20.22 2.22
N MET A 306 7.13 20.82 1.43
CA MET A 306 7.43 21.33 0.11
C MET A 306 6.38 22.38 -0.28
N CYS A 307 6.79 23.32 -1.15
CA CYS A 307 5.89 24.32 -1.71
C CYS A 307 5.13 23.76 -2.92
N GLN A 308 3.96 24.33 -3.19
CA GLN A 308 3.27 24.09 -4.45
C GLN A 308 4.11 24.69 -5.58
N GLN A 309 4.52 23.86 -6.53
CA GLN A 309 5.17 24.36 -7.74
C GLN A 309 4.10 25.10 -8.56
N ALA A 310 4.44 26.30 -9.07
CA ALA A 310 3.57 27.00 -9.99
C ALA A 310 3.35 26.12 -11.23
N GLU A 311 2.11 26.02 -11.71
CA GLU A 311 1.84 25.39 -13.01
C GLU A 311 2.60 26.17 -14.08
N ILE A 312 3.53 25.50 -14.77
CA ILE A 312 4.23 26.02 -15.97
C ILE A 312 3.48 25.52 -17.18
#